data_AF-A0A951UU68-F1
#
_entry.id   AF-A0A951UU68-F1
#
_cell.length_a   1.000
_cell.length_b   1.000
_cell.length_c   1.000
_cell.angle_alpha   90.00
_cell.angle_beta   90.00
_cell.angle_gamma   90.00
#
_symmetry.space_group_name_H-M   'P 1'
#
loop_
_entity.id
_entity.type
_entity.pdbx_description
1 polymer ?
#
loop_
_entity_poly.entity_id
_entity_poly.type
_entity_poly.pdbx_seq_one_letter_code
_entity_poly.pdbx_strand_id
1 'polypeptide(L)'
;MITQYTAEQLQSFNRTQLWAICKQHGLKCYPKSADCVEAILNNQPQKIQTEEIESQPLTHNSQPSETEINFIDIDGFYNFEATVNGKVVAEISHDAFNEVQSWFVSVSGMEVYRSTLYSEVTDWVKAQYADGTLPNPESYDVLVMAVTLAQRASSIDVLEQHGSEFVVHNCENDHYYVVRPKLSDPHERCECPDCHYRGVKCKHQIAVENFIQRQNLEASITATIDVHVVPENPSCGNISDLLDKPFDELTKSEWDMLMIQLPHELVALPPGTPARVLHS
;
A
#
# COMPACT_ATOMS: atom_id res chain seq x y z
N MET A 1 -31.83 -8.58 -11.58
CA MET A 1 -32.30 -7.30 -12.18
C MET A 1 -31.59 -7.16 -13.53
N ILE A 2 -32.29 -6.75 -14.59
CA ILE A 2 -31.65 -6.55 -15.90
C ILE A 2 -31.04 -5.15 -15.88
N THR A 3 -29.72 -5.06 -15.87
CA THR A 3 -29.00 -3.78 -15.93
C THR A 3 -29.24 -3.14 -17.30
N GLN A 4 -29.75 -1.91 -17.32
CA GLN A 4 -29.91 -1.11 -18.54
C GLN A 4 -28.71 -0.16 -18.67
N TYR A 5 -28.14 -0.06 -19.86
CA TYR A 5 -26.99 0.78 -20.17
C TYR A 5 -27.38 1.81 -21.22
N THR A 6 -26.99 3.07 -21.00
CA THR A 6 -27.13 4.13 -22.00
C THR A 6 -26.07 4.03 -23.10
N ALA A 7 -26.32 4.65 -24.25
CA ALA A 7 -25.35 4.68 -25.35
C ALA A 7 -24.02 5.33 -24.95
N GLU A 8 -24.08 6.42 -24.17
CA GLU A 8 -22.90 7.14 -23.67
C GLU A 8 -22.06 6.27 -22.73
N GLN A 9 -22.70 5.53 -21.82
CA GLN A 9 -22.00 4.58 -20.95
C GLN A 9 -21.30 3.48 -21.74
N LEU A 10 -21.99 2.88 -22.72
CA LEU A 10 -21.41 1.80 -23.52
C LEU A 10 -20.25 2.28 -24.41
N GLN A 11 -20.28 3.52 -24.90
CA GLN A 11 -19.18 4.11 -25.67
C GLN A 11 -17.93 4.35 -24.82
N SER A 12 -18.08 4.53 -23.51
CA SER A 12 -16.95 4.70 -22.58
C SER A 12 -16.25 3.38 -22.21
N PHE A 13 -16.88 2.23 -22.48
CA PHE A 13 -16.36 0.93 -22.11
C PHE A 13 -15.33 0.40 -23.10
N ASN A 14 -14.31 -0.27 -22.57
CA ASN A 14 -13.33 -0.96 -23.38
C ASN A 14 -13.92 -2.25 -23.99
N ARG A 15 -13.21 -2.82 -24.97
CA ARG A 15 -13.71 -3.98 -25.73
C ARG A 15 -13.99 -5.20 -24.85
N THR A 16 -13.19 -5.42 -23.81
CA THR A 16 -13.34 -6.55 -22.89
C THR A 16 -14.62 -6.39 -22.05
N GLN A 17 -14.88 -5.19 -21.55
CA GLN A 17 -16.12 -4.85 -20.83
C GLN A 17 -17.35 -5.04 -21.73
N LEU A 18 -17.31 -4.53 -22.98
CA LEU A 18 -18.39 -4.72 -23.94
C LEU A 18 -18.66 -6.20 -24.24
N TRP A 19 -17.63 -7.04 -24.34
CA TRP A 19 -17.79 -8.48 -24.53
C TRP A 19 -18.37 -9.19 -23.30
N ALA A 20 -18.02 -8.78 -22.10
CA ALA A 20 -18.63 -9.31 -20.87
C ALA A 20 -20.13 -9.02 -20.84
N ILE A 21 -20.53 -7.79 -21.20
CA ILE A 21 -21.95 -7.40 -21.30
C ILE A 21 -22.65 -8.18 -22.42
N CYS A 22 -22.05 -8.32 -23.61
CA CYS A 22 -22.62 -9.15 -24.67
C CYS A 22 -22.90 -10.59 -24.17
N LYS A 23 -21.95 -11.22 -23.47
CA LYS A 23 -22.13 -12.58 -22.94
C LYS A 23 -23.24 -12.65 -21.89
N GLN A 24 -23.33 -11.65 -21.00
CA GLN A 24 -24.38 -11.58 -19.98
C GLN A 24 -25.79 -11.51 -20.59
N HIS A 25 -25.91 -10.84 -21.74
CA HIS A 25 -27.17 -10.71 -22.49
C HIS A 25 -27.36 -11.80 -23.55
N GLY A 26 -26.50 -12.82 -23.61
CA GLY A 26 -26.58 -13.90 -24.60
C GLY A 26 -26.33 -13.45 -26.05
N LEU A 27 -25.67 -12.31 -26.24
CA LEU A 27 -25.32 -11.75 -27.54
C LEU A 27 -23.99 -12.28 -28.07
N LYS A 28 -23.82 -12.24 -29.39
CA LYS A 28 -22.54 -12.53 -30.04
C LYS A 28 -21.54 -11.40 -29.75
N CYS A 29 -20.26 -11.74 -29.56
CA CYS A 29 -19.19 -10.74 -29.49
C CYS A 29 -18.80 -10.26 -30.90
N TYR A 30 -18.69 -8.94 -31.06
CA TYR A 30 -18.31 -8.34 -32.34
C TYR A 30 -16.86 -7.84 -32.33
N PRO A 31 -16.16 -7.82 -33.48
CA PRO A 31 -14.78 -7.33 -33.56
C PRO A 31 -14.65 -5.82 -33.32
N LYS A 32 -15.67 -5.05 -33.72
CA LYS A 32 -15.75 -3.59 -33.55
C LYS A 32 -16.59 -3.25 -32.32
N SER A 33 -16.14 -2.27 -31.54
CA SER A 33 -16.86 -1.80 -30.34
C SER A 33 -18.24 -1.23 -30.68
N ALA A 34 -18.35 -0.47 -31.78
CA ALA A 34 -19.62 0.11 -32.25
C ALA A 34 -20.72 -0.95 -32.45
N ASP A 35 -20.37 -2.09 -33.06
CA ASP A 35 -21.31 -3.19 -33.32
C ASP A 35 -21.78 -3.86 -32.00
N CYS A 36 -20.89 -3.96 -30.99
CA CYS A 36 -21.28 -4.42 -29.66
C CYS A 36 -22.23 -3.44 -28.97
N VAL A 37 -21.94 -2.13 -29.03
CA VAL A 37 -22.78 -1.08 -28.43
C VAL A 37 -24.19 -1.13 -29.00
N GLU A 38 -24.31 -1.19 -30.34
CA GLU A 38 -25.60 -1.25 -31.03
C GLU A 38 -26.39 -2.52 -30.65
N ALA A 39 -25.73 -3.69 -30.64
CA ALA A 39 -26.36 -4.95 -30.28
C ALA A 39 -26.88 -4.95 -28.84
N ILE A 40 -26.12 -4.38 -27.90
CA ILE A 40 -26.51 -4.27 -26.49
C ILE A 40 -27.71 -3.33 -26.35
N LEU A 41 -27.71 -2.16 -26.99
CA LEU A 41 -28.82 -1.20 -26.93
C LEU A 41 -30.12 -1.78 -27.50
N ASN A 42 -30.04 -2.51 -28.62
CA ASN A 42 -31.19 -3.14 -29.25
C ASN A 42 -31.76 -4.33 -28.46
N ASN A 43 -30.96 -4.95 -27.59
CA ASN A 43 -31.38 -6.08 -26.76
C ASN A 43 -31.94 -5.65 -25.40
N GLN A 44 -31.79 -4.38 -25.01
CA GLN A 44 -32.36 -3.89 -23.77
C GLN A 44 -33.90 -3.75 -23.88
N PRO A 45 -34.65 -4.10 -22.82
CA PRO A 45 -36.09 -3.92 -22.82
C PRO A 45 -36.41 -2.42 -22.94
N GLN A 46 -37.01 -2.02 -24.06
CA GLN A 46 -37.39 -0.63 -24.27
C GLN A 46 -38.39 -0.20 -23.20
N LYS A 47 -38.09 0.92 -22.55
CA LYS A 47 -39.00 1.59 -21.60
C LYS A 47 -40.31 1.90 -22.35
N ILE A 48 -41.36 1.13 -22.08
CA ILE A 48 -42.73 1.57 -22.35
C ILE A 48 -42.94 2.80 -21.46
N GLN A 49 -43.10 3.96 -22.08
CA GLN A 49 -43.52 5.18 -21.39
C GLN A 49 -44.97 5.00 -20.95
N THR A 50 -45.22 5.06 -19.65
CA THR A 50 -46.55 5.31 -19.11
C THR A 50 -46.44 6.36 -18.02
N GLU A 51 -47.24 7.41 -18.17
CA GLU A 51 -47.38 8.60 -17.34
C GLU A 51 -47.90 8.31 -15.92
N GLU A 52 -47.59 9.26 -15.03
CA GLU A 52 -48.23 9.67 -13.76
C GLU A 52 -49.07 8.67 -12.94
N ILE A 53 -48.77 8.57 -11.63
CA ILE A 53 -49.68 8.93 -10.51
C ILE A 53 -48.89 8.94 -9.18
N GLU A 54 -48.80 10.15 -8.61
CA GLU A 54 -49.00 10.60 -7.22
C GLU A 54 -48.78 9.68 -5.98
N SER A 55 -48.00 10.24 -5.04
CA SER A 55 -48.13 10.28 -3.56
C SER A 55 -47.61 9.17 -2.59
N GLN A 56 -46.61 9.61 -1.78
CA GLN A 56 -46.35 9.37 -0.33
C GLN A 56 -45.75 8.03 0.17
N PRO A 57 -45.18 7.96 1.41
CA PRO A 57 -44.09 8.76 1.97
C PRO A 57 -42.94 7.89 2.54
N LEU A 58 -41.84 8.58 2.90
CA LEU A 58 -40.62 8.07 3.54
C LEU A 58 -40.84 7.09 4.71
N THR A 59 -40.22 5.91 4.62
CA THR A 59 -39.72 5.19 5.79
C THR A 59 -38.22 5.00 5.65
N HIS A 60 -37.46 5.75 6.45
CA HIS A 60 -36.06 5.51 6.71
C HIS A 60 -35.91 4.11 7.33
N ASN A 61 -35.51 3.13 6.51
CA ASN A 61 -34.78 1.98 7.00
C ASN A 61 -33.31 2.26 6.75
N SER A 62 -32.60 2.63 7.81
CA SER A 62 -31.15 2.69 7.85
C SER A 62 -30.61 1.27 7.70
N GLN A 63 -30.40 0.84 6.45
CA GLN A 63 -29.52 -0.26 6.11
C GLN A 63 -28.08 0.31 6.09
N PRO A 64 -27.08 -0.35 6.70
CA PRO A 64 -25.70 0.07 6.54
C PRO A 64 -25.37 -0.01 5.04
N SER A 65 -24.91 1.10 4.47
CA SER A 65 -24.48 1.15 3.08
C SER A 65 -23.34 0.14 2.89
N GLU A 66 -23.62 -0.96 2.18
CA GLU A 66 -22.58 -1.85 1.66
C GLU A 66 -21.59 -0.98 0.89
N THR A 67 -20.42 -0.74 1.49
CA THR A 67 -19.41 0.08 0.86
C THR A 67 -18.73 -0.82 -0.17
N GLU A 68 -19.08 -0.64 -1.43
CA GLU A 68 -18.64 -1.49 -2.53
C GLU A 68 -17.15 -1.27 -2.85
N ILE A 69 -16.38 -2.35 -2.94
CA ILE A 69 -14.97 -2.32 -3.33
C ILE A 69 -14.87 -2.28 -4.85
N ASN A 70 -14.20 -1.26 -5.38
CA ASN A 70 -13.94 -1.11 -6.80
C ASN A 70 -12.52 -1.57 -7.13
N PHE A 71 -12.35 -2.32 -8.23
CA PHE A 71 -11.03 -2.74 -8.71
C PHE A 71 -10.69 -1.96 -9.98
N ILE A 72 -9.66 -1.13 -9.91
CA ILE A 72 -9.26 -0.21 -10.98
C ILE A 72 -7.94 -0.70 -11.56
N ASP A 73 -7.89 -0.97 -12.86
CA ASP A 73 -6.64 -1.24 -13.57
C ASP A 73 -5.83 0.06 -13.69
N ILE A 74 -4.62 0.08 -13.14
CA ILE A 74 -3.83 1.32 -12.99
C ILE A 74 -2.81 1.55 -14.11
N ASP A 75 -2.38 0.51 -14.81
CA ASP A 75 -1.32 0.63 -15.83
C ASP A 75 -1.56 -0.20 -17.09
N GLY A 76 -2.62 -1.01 -17.15
CA GLY A 76 -2.90 -1.89 -18.27
C GLY A 76 -2.01 -3.12 -18.34
N PHE A 77 -1.20 -3.38 -17.30
CA PHE A 77 -0.25 -4.48 -17.19
C PHE A 77 -0.57 -5.40 -16.01
N TYR A 78 -1.86 -5.64 -15.75
CA TYR A 78 -2.36 -6.53 -14.70
C TYR A 78 -2.04 -6.07 -13.26
N ASN A 79 -1.91 -4.75 -13.08
CA ASN A 79 -1.89 -4.14 -11.76
C ASN A 79 -3.23 -3.45 -11.50
N PHE A 80 -3.81 -3.72 -10.33
CA PHE A 80 -5.12 -3.22 -9.95
C PHE A 80 -5.07 -2.61 -8.55
N GLU A 81 -5.78 -1.51 -8.36
CA GLU A 81 -6.07 -0.95 -7.04
C GLU A 81 -7.47 -1.35 -6.60
N ALA A 82 -7.58 -1.95 -5.42
CA ALA A 82 -8.84 -2.11 -4.72
C ALA A 82 -9.14 -0.82 -3.95
N THR A 83 -10.21 -0.13 -4.30
CA THR A 83 -10.58 1.17 -3.75
C THR A 83 -11.96 1.16 -3.12
N VAL A 84 -12.08 1.86 -2.00
CA VAL A 84 -13.34 2.09 -1.28
C VAL A 84 -13.45 3.59 -1.03
N ASN A 85 -14.55 4.20 -1.49
CA ASN A 85 -14.75 5.65 -1.46
C ASN A 85 -13.59 6.45 -2.08
N GLY A 86 -12.99 5.90 -3.15
CA GLY A 86 -11.86 6.52 -3.86
C GLY A 86 -10.51 6.42 -3.14
N LYS A 87 -10.41 5.66 -2.05
CA LYS A 87 -9.17 5.40 -1.31
C LYS A 87 -8.73 3.95 -1.48
N VAL A 88 -7.43 3.74 -1.71
CA VAL A 88 -6.84 2.40 -1.89
C VAL A 88 -6.82 1.66 -0.56
N VAL A 89 -7.28 0.41 -0.57
CA VAL A 89 -7.25 -0.51 0.58
C VAL A 89 -6.34 -1.73 0.34
N ALA A 90 -6.09 -2.07 -0.92
CA ALA A 90 -5.15 -3.10 -1.34
C ALA A 90 -4.73 -2.89 -2.80
N GLU A 91 -3.57 -3.42 -3.16
CA GLU A 91 -3.06 -3.49 -4.53
C GLU A 91 -3.02 -4.97 -4.95
N ILE A 92 -3.36 -5.26 -6.20
CA ILE A 92 -3.30 -6.60 -6.79
C ILE A 92 -2.37 -6.54 -7.98
N SER A 93 -1.43 -7.46 -8.06
CA SER A 93 -0.43 -7.49 -9.12
C SER A 93 -0.23 -8.90 -9.66
N HIS A 94 0.24 -8.97 -10.90
CA HIS A 94 0.59 -10.23 -11.55
C HIS A 94 2.11 -10.43 -11.63
N ASP A 95 2.61 -11.46 -10.94
CA ASP A 95 3.98 -11.95 -11.00
C ASP A 95 4.13 -12.96 -12.16
N ALA A 96 4.58 -12.48 -13.31
CA ALA A 96 4.78 -13.31 -14.50
C ALA A 96 5.84 -14.42 -14.32
N PHE A 97 6.67 -14.36 -13.27
CA PHE A 97 7.71 -15.35 -13.00
C PHE A 97 7.25 -16.45 -12.05
N ASN A 98 6.10 -16.30 -11.40
CA ASN A 98 5.53 -17.33 -10.53
C ASN A 98 4.38 -18.05 -11.24
N GLU A 99 4.70 -19.13 -11.95
CA GLU A 99 3.74 -19.89 -12.76
C GLU A 99 2.67 -20.62 -11.92
N VAL A 100 2.91 -20.82 -10.62
CA VAL A 100 2.01 -21.56 -9.73
C VAL A 100 1.07 -20.63 -8.99
N GLN A 101 1.50 -19.41 -8.66
CA GLN A 101 0.67 -18.44 -7.95
C GLN A 101 1.01 -17.04 -8.45
N SER A 102 0.56 -16.74 -9.66
CA SER A 102 0.96 -15.53 -10.37
C SER A 102 0.23 -14.28 -9.91
N TRP A 103 -0.84 -14.38 -9.12
CA TRP A 103 -1.58 -13.22 -8.61
C TRP A 103 -1.29 -13.01 -7.14
N PHE A 104 -0.97 -11.79 -6.73
CA PHE A 104 -0.77 -11.46 -5.32
C PHE A 104 -1.47 -10.18 -4.92
N VAL A 105 -1.90 -10.14 -3.65
CA VAL A 105 -2.47 -8.98 -2.98
C VAL A 105 -1.39 -8.41 -2.08
N SER A 106 -1.17 -7.10 -2.20
CA SER A 106 -0.34 -6.36 -1.27
C SER A 106 -1.14 -5.27 -0.56
N VAL A 107 -0.88 -5.10 0.72
CA VAL A 107 -1.47 -4.05 1.57
C VAL A 107 -0.30 -3.24 2.11
N SER A 108 -0.29 -1.94 1.81
CA SER A 108 0.87 -1.08 2.05
C SER A 108 2.15 -1.63 1.39
N GLY A 109 1.98 -2.34 0.26
CA GLY A 109 3.00 -3.05 -0.49
C GLY A 109 3.70 -4.21 0.24
N MET A 110 3.15 -4.68 1.36
CA MET A 110 3.48 -6.01 1.89
C MET A 110 2.55 -7.04 1.25
N GLU A 111 3.11 -8.09 0.68
CA GLU A 111 2.32 -9.21 0.20
C GLU A 111 1.65 -9.93 1.38
N VAL A 112 0.33 -10.01 1.34
CA VAL A 112 -0.48 -10.62 2.41
C VAL A 112 -1.20 -11.88 1.93
N TYR A 113 -1.37 -12.02 0.61
CA TYR A 113 -2.06 -13.14 0.01
C TYR A 113 -1.61 -13.35 -1.43
N ARG A 114 -1.66 -14.59 -1.89
CA ARG A 114 -1.26 -15.00 -3.23
C ARG A 114 -2.15 -16.14 -3.72
N SER A 115 -2.46 -16.15 -5.01
CA SER A 115 -3.19 -17.24 -5.65
C SER A 115 -2.88 -17.42 -7.13
N THR A 116 -3.43 -18.48 -7.71
CA THR A 116 -3.34 -18.81 -9.14
C THR A 116 -4.24 -17.94 -10.02
N LEU A 117 -5.37 -17.45 -9.47
CA LEU A 117 -6.40 -16.78 -10.25
C LEU A 117 -6.64 -15.37 -9.74
N TYR A 118 -6.84 -14.43 -10.68
CA TYR A 118 -7.27 -13.07 -10.37
C TYR A 118 -8.57 -13.04 -9.55
N SER A 119 -9.53 -13.92 -9.87
CA SER A 119 -10.81 -13.98 -9.15
C SER A 119 -10.61 -14.30 -7.66
N GLU A 120 -9.71 -15.22 -7.34
CA GLU A 120 -9.45 -15.64 -5.96
C GLU A 120 -8.84 -14.50 -5.14
N VAL A 121 -7.89 -13.74 -5.70
CA VAL A 121 -7.32 -12.58 -5.02
C VAL A 121 -8.36 -11.45 -4.85
N THR A 122 -9.25 -11.23 -5.82
CA THR A 122 -10.33 -10.24 -5.66
C THR A 122 -11.39 -10.67 -4.64
N ASP A 123 -11.74 -11.95 -4.60
CA ASP A 123 -12.70 -12.49 -3.64
C ASP A 123 -12.12 -12.49 -2.23
N TRP A 124 -10.82 -12.79 -2.10
CA TRP A 124 -10.10 -12.64 -0.85
C TRP A 124 -10.14 -11.19 -0.34
N VAL A 125 -9.84 -10.20 -1.19
CA VAL A 125 -9.90 -8.78 -0.81
C VAL A 125 -11.31 -8.40 -0.32
N LYS A 126 -12.36 -8.84 -1.02
CA LYS A 126 -13.75 -8.59 -0.60
C LYS A 126 -14.05 -9.21 0.76
N ALA A 127 -13.65 -10.46 0.98
CA ALA A 127 -13.85 -11.15 2.25
C ALA A 127 -13.12 -10.43 3.40
N GLN A 128 -11.84 -10.12 3.21
CA GLN A 128 -11.04 -9.45 4.25
C GLN A 128 -11.54 -8.02 4.57
N TYR A 129 -12.04 -7.30 3.56
CA TYR A 129 -12.67 -6.01 3.80
C TYR A 129 -13.98 -6.14 4.58
N ALA A 130 -14.83 -7.12 4.22
CA ALA A 130 -16.09 -7.39 4.93
C ALA A 130 -15.86 -7.81 6.39
N ASP A 131 -14.78 -8.55 6.65
CA ASP A 131 -14.37 -8.98 7.98
C ASP A 131 -13.63 -7.88 8.78
N GLY A 132 -13.32 -6.73 8.15
CA GLY A 132 -12.63 -5.60 8.78
C GLY A 132 -11.14 -5.85 9.03
N THR A 133 -10.53 -6.86 8.41
CA THR A 133 -9.11 -7.18 8.52
C THR A 133 -8.24 -6.35 7.57
N LEU A 134 -8.82 -5.86 6.47
CA LEU A 134 -8.17 -4.82 5.66
C LEU A 134 -8.27 -3.45 6.33
N PRO A 135 -7.24 -2.59 6.19
CA PRO A 135 -7.25 -1.27 6.78
C PRO A 135 -8.43 -0.46 6.25
N ASN A 136 -9.25 0.07 7.17
CA ASN A 136 -10.36 0.93 6.80
C ASN A 136 -9.80 2.25 6.26
N PRO A 137 -10.20 2.70 5.06
CA PRO A 137 -9.73 3.95 4.44
C PRO A 137 -10.00 5.22 5.28
N GLU A 138 -10.90 5.16 6.25
CA GLU A 138 -11.15 6.23 7.23
C GLU A 138 -10.33 6.10 8.52
N SER A 139 -9.86 4.90 8.85
CA SER A 139 -8.91 4.66 9.95
C SER A 139 -7.46 4.64 9.47
N TYR A 140 -7.19 5.16 8.26
CA TYR A 140 -5.84 5.37 7.72
C TYR A 140 -5.15 6.45 8.56
N ASP A 141 -4.69 6.03 9.74
CA ASP A 141 -3.81 6.84 10.56
C ASP A 141 -2.46 6.90 9.84
N VAL A 142 -1.99 8.11 9.55
CA VAL A 142 -0.73 8.37 8.82
C VAL A 142 0.46 7.63 9.46
N LEU A 143 0.37 7.33 10.76
CA LEU A 143 1.33 6.49 11.49
C LEU A 143 1.45 5.06 10.96
N VAL A 144 0.36 4.40 10.54
CA VAL A 144 0.37 2.98 10.15
C VAL A 144 1.02 2.77 8.77
N MET A 145 0.85 3.73 7.84
CA MET A 145 1.58 3.73 6.55
C MET A 145 3.08 4.03 6.74
N ALA A 146 3.43 4.95 7.65
CA ALA A 146 4.84 5.26 7.94
C ALA A 146 5.55 4.06 8.59
N VAL A 147 4.89 3.36 9.51
CA VAL A 147 5.43 2.16 10.17
C VAL A 147 5.61 1.01 9.17
N THR A 148 4.65 0.76 8.28
CA THR A 148 4.75 -0.33 7.29
C THR A 148 5.78 -0.04 6.18
N LEU A 149 5.91 1.20 5.72
CA LEU A 149 6.97 1.60 4.78
C LEU A 149 8.37 1.57 5.43
N ALA A 150 8.48 1.99 6.69
CA ALA A 150 9.72 1.88 7.46
C ALA A 150 10.11 0.41 7.68
N GLN A 151 9.15 -0.48 7.97
CA GLN A 151 9.38 -1.93 8.08
C GLN A 151 9.84 -2.55 6.75
N ARG A 152 9.29 -2.14 5.61
CA ARG A 152 9.74 -2.64 4.29
C ARG A 152 11.17 -2.25 3.95
N ALA A 153 11.63 -1.11 4.47
CA ALA A 153 12.98 -0.59 4.28
C ALA A 153 13.92 -0.94 5.44
N SER A 154 13.45 -1.59 6.51
CA SER A 154 14.25 -1.74 7.75
C SER A 154 15.44 -2.68 7.57
N SER A 155 15.41 -3.56 6.56
CA SER A 155 16.55 -4.39 6.18
C SER A 155 17.48 -3.74 5.16
N ILE A 156 17.23 -2.47 4.80
CA ILE A 156 18.01 -1.74 3.81
C ILE A 156 18.74 -0.56 4.45
N ASP A 157 20.07 -0.62 4.44
CA ASP A 157 20.92 0.48 4.87
C ASP A 157 21.31 1.35 3.68
N VAL A 158 21.19 2.68 3.83
CA VAL A 158 21.71 3.65 2.85
C VAL A 158 23.13 4.01 3.27
N LEU A 159 24.13 3.55 2.51
CA LEU A 159 25.54 3.64 2.87
C LEU A 159 26.21 4.90 2.34
N GLU A 160 25.96 5.22 1.06
CA GLU A 160 26.63 6.32 0.38
C GLU A 160 25.65 7.13 -0.47
N GLN A 161 25.92 8.43 -0.59
CA GLN A 161 25.18 9.34 -1.46
C GLN A 161 26.16 10.11 -2.34
N HIS A 162 26.00 9.96 -3.66
CA HIS A 162 26.80 10.65 -4.68
C HIS A 162 25.87 11.44 -5.59
N GLY A 163 25.57 12.69 -5.21
CA GLY A 163 24.64 13.54 -5.95
C GLY A 163 23.21 13.00 -5.92
N SER A 164 22.75 12.42 -7.04
CA SER A 164 21.41 11.81 -7.18
C SER A 164 21.41 10.28 -7.07
N GLU A 165 22.57 9.67 -6.88
CA GLU A 165 22.72 8.22 -6.73
C GLU A 165 22.94 7.86 -5.25
N PHE A 166 22.35 6.75 -4.84
CA PHE A 166 22.44 6.22 -3.48
C PHE A 166 22.87 4.76 -3.53
N VAL A 167 23.91 4.40 -2.78
CA VAL A 167 24.32 3.01 -2.61
C VAL A 167 23.60 2.48 -1.38
N VAL A 168 22.86 1.40 -1.56
CA VAL A 168 22.14 0.74 -0.47
C VAL A 168 22.60 -0.71 -0.31
N HIS A 169 22.55 -1.21 0.91
CA HIS A 169 22.85 -2.59 1.29
C HIS A 169 21.60 -3.26 1.82
N ASN A 170 21.30 -4.45 1.32
CA ASN A 170 20.21 -5.28 1.83
C ASN A 170 20.79 -6.32 2.79
N CYS A 171 20.58 -6.12 4.08
CA CYS A 171 21.17 -6.95 5.13
C CYS A 171 20.65 -8.40 5.14
N GLU A 172 19.50 -8.67 4.52
CA GLU A 172 18.92 -10.02 4.43
C GLU A 172 19.69 -10.95 3.49
N ASN A 173 20.23 -10.39 2.40
CA ASN A 173 20.89 -11.18 1.35
C ASN A 173 22.34 -10.72 1.05
N ASP A 174 22.84 -9.75 1.82
CA ASP A 174 24.18 -9.18 1.70
C ASP A 174 24.51 -8.60 0.31
N HIS A 175 23.49 -8.10 -0.40
CA HIS A 175 23.66 -7.49 -1.72
C HIS A 175 23.63 -5.96 -1.66
N TYR A 176 24.32 -5.35 -2.63
CA TYR A 176 24.42 -3.91 -2.80
C TYR A 176 23.71 -3.49 -4.07
N TYR A 177 23.00 -2.36 -4.01
CA TYR A 177 22.27 -1.81 -5.14
C TYR A 177 22.46 -0.31 -5.24
N VAL A 178 22.49 0.22 -6.47
CA VAL A 178 22.40 1.66 -6.71
C VAL A 178 20.95 2.06 -6.96
N VAL A 179 20.51 3.10 -6.28
CA VAL A 179 19.17 3.68 -6.39
C VAL A 179 19.27 5.11 -6.93
N ARG A 180 18.45 5.40 -7.94
CA ARG A 180 18.40 6.67 -8.67
C ARG A 180 16.96 7.19 -8.69
N PRO A 181 16.45 7.73 -7.57
CA PRO A 181 15.01 7.99 -7.40
C PRO A 181 14.46 9.06 -8.37
N LYS A 182 15.34 9.90 -8.94
CA LYS A 182 14.96 11.01 -9.83
C LYS A 182 14.94 10.63 -11.32
N LEU A 183 15.24 9.38 -11.69
CA LEU A 183 15.16 8.98 -13.09
C LEU A 183 13.72 8.91 -13.58
N SER A 184 13.51 9.37 -14.82
CA SER A 184 12.19 9.38 -15.45
C SER A 184 11.67 7.98 -15.69
N ASP A 185 12.53 7.05 -16.15
CA ASP A 185 12.17 5.65 -16.36
C ASP A 185 12.10 4.90 -15.01
N PRO A 186 10.92 4.37 -14.62
CA PRO A 186 10.77 3.59 -13.40
C PRO A 186 11.70 2.38 -13.29
N HIS A 187 12.07 1.73 -14.41
CA HIS A 187 12.90 0.52 -14.41
C HIS A 187 14.38 0.81 -14.13
N GLU A 188 14.80 2.07 -14.27
CA GLU A 188 16.18 2.50 -14.02
C GLU A 188 16.35 3.13 -12.63
N ARG A 189 15.26 3.29 -11.87
CA ARG A 189 15.30 3.93 -10.53
C ARG A 189 16.01 3.09 -9.48
N CYS A 190 16.23 1.81 -9.72
CA CYS A 190 17.06 0.94 -8.88
C CYS A 190 17.60 -0.23 -9.69
N GLU A 191 18.84 -0.63 -9.42
CA GLU A 191 19.51 -1.76 -10.07
C GLU A 191 19.07 -3.13 -9.55
N CYS A 192 18.16 -3.18 -8.57
CA CYS A 192 17.66 -4.46 -8.08
C CYS A 192 16.75 -5.12 -9.14
N PRO A 193 16.76 -6.47 -9.21
CA PRO A 193 15.92 -7.19 -10.18
C PRO A 193 14.45 -6.78 -10.11
N ASP A 194 13.90 -6.60 -8.91
CA ASP A 194 12.49 -6.22 -8.73
C ASP A 194 12.13 -4.91 -9.43
N CYS A 195 13.00 -3.89 -9.34
CA CYS A 195 12.78 -2.61 -9.99
C CYS A 195 12.99 -2.72 -11.50
N HIS A 196 14.08 -3.38 -11.90
CA HIS A 196 14.46 -3.49 -13.31
C HIS A 196 13.44 -4.26 -14.15
N TYR A 197 12.80 -5.29 -13.58
CA TYR A 197 11.85 -6.13 -14.30
C TYR A 197 10.40 -5.69 -14.15
N ARG A 198 10.02 -5.11 -13.01
CA ARG A 198 8.61 -4.78 -12.73
C ARG A 198 8.30 -3.30 -12.91
N GLY A 199 9.30 -2.42 -12.91
CA GLY A 199 9.10 -0.96 -12.95
C GLY A 199 8.37 -0.41 -11.72
N VAL A 200 8.17 -1.23 -10.68
CA VAL A 200 7.48 -0.85 -9.45
C VAL A 200 8.49 -0.37 -8.41
N LYS A 201 7.96 0.38 -7.43
CA LYS A 201 8.75 0.89 -6.31
C LYS A 201 9.19 -0.24 -5.39
N CYS A 202 10.48 -0.54 -5.39
CA CYS A 202 11.09 -1.58 -4.57
C CYS A 202 11.44 -1.07 -3.15
N LYS A 203 11.76 -2.00 -2.23
CA LYS A 203 12.19 -1.66 -0.86
C LYS A 203 13.40 -0.72 -0.81
N HIS A 204 14.32 -0.86 -1.75
CA HIS A 204 15.50 0.01 -1.88
C HIS A 204 15.13 1.47 -2.18
N GLN A 205 14.17 1.70 -3.09
CA GLN A 205 13.67 3.04 -3.39
C GLN A 205 12.97 3.67 -2.18
N ILE A 206 12.17 2.89 -1.45
CA ILE A 206 11.50 3.33 -0.22
C ILE A 206 12.52 3.74 0.85
N ALA A 207 13.57 2.93 1.04
CA ALA A 207 14.64 3.23 2.00
C ALA A 207 15.35 4.55 1.71
N VAL A 208 15.66 4.80 0.44
CA VAL A 208 16.29 6.06 0.00
C VAL A 208 15.36 7.25 0.15
N GLU A 209 14.07 7.12 -0.17
CA GLU A 209 13.12 8.20 0.07
C GLU A 209 12.99 8.54 1.56
N ASN A 210 12.91 7.53 2.42
CA ASN A 210 12.87 7.72 3.88
C ASN A 210 14.15 8.41 4.37
N PHE A 211 15.31 8.05 3.81
CA PHE A 211 16.59 8.69 4.11
C PHE A 211 16.60 10.18 3.70
N ILE A 212 16.15 10.50 2.48
CA ILE A 212 16.05 11.89 1.99
C ILE A 212 15.07 12.71 2.85
N GLN A 213 13.92 12.13 3.21
CA GLN A 213 12.94 12.80 4.07
C GLN A 213 13.52 13.13 5.44
N ARG A 214 14.27 12.20 6.05
CA ARG A 214 14.97 12.44 7.32
C ARG A 214 15.99 13.57 7.21
N GLN A 215 16.84 13.55 6.18
CA GLN A 215 17.80 14.64 5.94
C GLN A 215 17.10 16.00 5.79
N ASN A 216 16.01 16.06 5.03
CA ASN A 216 15.26 17.30 4.84
C ASN A 216 14.62 17.80 6.14
N LEU A 217 14.13 16.88 6.99
CA LEU A 217 13.57 17.21 8.29
C LEU A 217 14.66 17.73 9.24
N GLU A 218 15.81 17.07 9.30
CA GLU A 218 16.97 17.50 10.09
C GLU A 218 17.50 18.88 9.65
N ALA A 219 17.60 19.10 8.33
CA ALA A 219 17.99 20.39 7.77
C ALA A 219 16.97 21.49 8.12
N SER A 220 15.67 21.17 8.10
CA SER A 220 14.60 22.10 8.47
C SER A 220 14.65 22.46 9.96
N ILE A 221 14.85 21.47 10.84
CA ILE A 221 15.00 21.71 12.29
C ILE A 221 16.24 22.58 12.55
N THR A 222 17.37 22.27 11.92
CA THR A 222 18.62 23.03 12.07
C THR A 222 18.48 24.47 11.58
N ALA A 223 17.72 24.70 10.50
CA ALA A 223 17.44 26.05 10.00
C ALA A 223 16.49 26.86 10.90
N THR A 224 15.76 26.21 11.81
CA THR A 224 14.80 26.87 12.72
C THR A 224 15.43 27.21 14.08
N ILE A 225 16.56 26.59 14.45
CA ILE A 225 17.27 26.81 15.71
C ILE A 225 18.48 27.72 15.45
N ASP A 226 18.22 29.00 15.24
CA ASP A 226 19.25 30.05 15.35
C ASP A 226 19.31 30.56 16.79
N VAL A 227 19.65 29.67 17.75
CA VAL A 227 20.04 30.06 19.11
C VAL A 227 21.10 29.08 19.65
N HIS A 228 22.30 29.63 19.83
CA HIS A 228 23.43 29.14 20.64
C HIS A 228 24.17 27.87 20.19
N VAL A 229 25.32 28.14 19.57
CA VAL A 229 26.53 27.32 19.53
C VAL A 229 26.83 26.70 20.91
N VAL A 230 26.95 25.36 20.96
CA VAL A 230 28.09 24.66 21.59
C VAL A 230 28.44 23.45 20.72
N PRO A 231 29.74 23.17 20.45
CA PRO A 231 30.17 22.28 19.39
C PRO A 231 30.54 20.87 19.88
N GLU A 232 30.81 20.02 18.88
CA GLU A 232 31.55 18.75 18.90
C GLU A 232 30.77 17.47 19.27
N ASN A 233 30.70 16.59 18.27
CA ASN A 233 30.42 15.16 18.35
C ASN A 233 30.64 14.55 19.74
N PRO A 234 29.63 13.93 20.37
CA PRO A 234 29.93 12.80 21.21
C PRO A 234 30.37 11.69 20.26
N SER A 235 31.70 11.53 20.15
CA SER A 235 32.33 10.24 19.89
C SER A 235 31.43 9.15 20.47
N CYS A 236 31.05 8.17 19.63
CA CYS A 236 30.44 6.91 20.02
C CYS A 236 30.87 6.51 21.45
N GLY A 237 30.03 6.85 22.43
CA GLY A 237 30.09 6.23 23.73
C GLY A 237 29.63 4.81 23.45
N ASN A 238 30.55 3.86 23.59
CA ASN A 238 30.33 2.48 23.21
C ASN A 238 29.07 2.00 23.95
N ILE A 239 28.00 1.64 23.24
CA ILE A 239 26.73 1.18 23.85
C ILE A 239 26.99 0.02 24.82
N SER A 240 28.04 -0.75 24.55
CA SER A 240 28.57 -1.78 25.45
C SER A 240 28.87 -1.27 26.86
N ASP A 241 29.44 -0.07 27.00
CA ASP A 241 29.79 0.54 28.29
C ASP A 241 28.54 0.98 29.09
N LEU A 242 27.40 1.17 28.41
CA LEU A 242 26.12 1.50 29.04
C LEU A 242 25.36 0.26 29.50
N LEU A 243 25.53 -0.88 28.80
CA LEU A 243 24.98 -2.17 29.21
C LEU A 243 25.67 -2.74 30.46
N ASP A 244 26.91 -2.30 30.74
CA ASP A 244 27.67 -2.69 31.93
C ASP A 244 27.37 -1.83 33.18
N LYS A 245 26.60 -0.73 33.03
CA LYS A 245 26.17 0.11 34.16
C LYS A 245 24.93 -0.47 34.85
N PRO A 246 24.83 -0.42 36.19
CA PRO A 246 23.59 -0.75 36.88
C PRO A 246 22.47 0.23 36.49
N PHE A 247 21.26 -0.28 36.31
CA PHE A 247 20.11 0.49 35.79
C PHE A 247 19.79 1.79 36.54
N ASP A 248 20.09 1.83 37.84
CA ASP A 248 19.82 2.97 38.72
C ASP A 248 20.85 4.12 38.55
N GLU A 249 21.95 3.88 37.83
CA GLU A 249 23.01 4.86 37.57
C GLU A 249 22.95 5.43 36.15
N LEU A 250 21.97 5.00 35.34
CA LEU A 250 21.74 5.54 34.02
C LEU A 250 20.95 6.85 34.10
N THR A 251 21.48 7.89 33.46
CA THR A 251 20.75 9.13 33.26
C THR A 251 19.61 8.94 32.26
N LYS A 252 18.64 9.84 32.29
CA LYS A 252 17.49 9.80 31.38
C LYS A 252 17.90 9.78 29.90
N SER A 253 18.93 10.55 29.53
CA SER A 253 19.46 10.58 28.16
C SER A 253 20.16 9.28 27.76
N GLU A 254 20.83 8.60 28.70
CA GLU A 254 21.45 7.29 28.43
C GLU A 254 20.37 6.20 28.27
N TRP A 255 19.29 6.29 29.05
CA TRP A 255 18.11 5.44 28.92
C TRP A 255 17.42 5.60 27.57
N ASP A 256 17.18 6.84 27.13
CA ASP A 256 16.53 7.11 25.84
C ASP A 256 17.39 6.55 24.68
N MET A 257 18.72 6.58 24.83
CA MET A 257 19.65 6.05 23.83
C MET A 257 19.62 4.51 23.74
N LEU A 258 19.53 3.80 24.87
CA LEU A 258 19.32 2.34 24.88
C LEU A 258 18.00 1.94 24.22
N MET A 259 16.94 2.72 24.44
CA MET A 259 15.60 2.40 23.92
C MET A 259 15.45 2.63 22.41
N ILE A 260 16.24 3.52 21.81
CA ILE A 260 16.23 3.78 20.37
C ILE A 260 17.00 2.70 19.58
N GLN A 261 17.97 2.03 20.21
CA GLN A 261 18.93 1.14 19.53
C GLN A 261 18.81 -0.35 19.88
N LEU A 262 17.98 -0.74 20.86
CA LEU A 262 17.73 -2.15 21.17
C LEU A 262 16.56 -2.74 20.33
N PRO A 263 16.70 -3.96 19.77
CA PRO A 263 15.58 -4.66 19.15
C PRO A 263 14.47 -4.89 20.18
N HIS A 264 13.21 -4.73 19.77
CA HIS A 264 12.00 -4.80 20.60
C HIS A 264 11.77 -6.11 21.40
N GLU A 265 12.67 -7.09 21.34
CA GLU A 265 12.55 -8.38 22.05
C GLU A 265 13.15 -8.39 23.48
N LEU A 266 13.80 -7.32 23.96
CA LEU A 266 14.41 -7.29 25.30
C LEU A 266 13.84 -6.22 26.25
N VAL A 267 12.63 -5.72 26.01
CA VAL A 267 12.01 -4.73 26.91
C VAL A 267 11.57 -5.40 28.22
N ALA A 268 12.46 -5.44 29.20
CA ALA A 268 12.08 -5.61 30.59
C ALA A 268 11.20 -4.43 31.02
N LEU A 269 10.10 -4.74 31.72
CA LEU A 269 9.18 -3.73 32.23
C LEU A 269 9.91 -2.74 33.15
N PRO A 270 9.54 -1.44 33.11
CA PRO A 270 10.18 -0.44 33.94
C PRO A 270 10.01 -0.77 35.44
N PRO A 271 11.01 -0.42 36.27
CA PRO A 271 10.95 -0.64 37.71
C PRO A 271 9.75 0.10 38.30
N GLY A 272 8.85 -0.65 38.94
CA GLY A 272 7.63 -0.13 39.57
C GLY A 272 6.31 -0.75 39.09
N THR A 273 6.34 -1.65 38.11
CA THR A 273 5.11 -2.36 37.68
C THR A 273 4.76 -3.47 38.68
N PRO A 274 3.62 -3.41 39.40
CA PRO A 274 3.26 -4.45 40.36
C PRO A 274 2.95 -5.77 39.64
N ALA A 275 3.64 -6.84 40.06
CA ALA A 275 3.46 -8.17 39.51
C ALA A 275 2.01 -8.65 39.69
N ARG A 276 1.33 -8.94 38.58
CA ARG A 276 0.01 -9.56 38.58
C ARG A 276 0.19 -11.06 38.80
N VAL A 277 -0.10 -11.53 40.01
CA VAL A 277 -0.07 -12.95 40.37
C VAL A 277 -1.15 -13.69 39.57
N LEU A 278 -0.73 -14.52 38.61
CA LEU A 278 -1.58 -15.54 38.02
C LEU A 278 -1.58 -16.74 38.97
N HIS A 279 -2.69 -16.93 39.67
CA HIS A 279 -2.97 -18.15 40.43
C HIS A 279 -3.20 -19.32 39.47
N SER A 280 -2.55 -20.44 39.79
CA SER A 280 -2.65 -21.75 39.16
C SER A 280 -4.07 -22.31 39.13
#